data_AF-A0A2E6XAW5-F1
#
_entry.id   AF-A0A2E6XAW5-F1
#
_cell.length_a   1.000
_cell.length_b   1.000
_cell.length_c   1.000
_cell.angle_alpha   90.00
_cell.angle_beta   90.00
_cell.angle_gamma   90.00
#
_symmetry.space_group_name_H-M   'P 1'
#
loop_
_entity.id
_entity.type
_entity.pdbx_description
1 polymer ?
#
loop_
_entity_poly.entity_id
_entity_poly.type
_entity_poly.pdbx_seq_one_letter_code
_entity_poly.pdbx_strand_id
1 'polypeptide(L)' 'MQQASKFGIYLNANENQVVRINSPYWIPEEPDWVFLTPEVNATLLAIRDLAKEKGLGGDPGAITWGTIPLKD' A
#
# COMPACT_ATOMS: atom_id res chain seq x y z
N MET A 1 -22.24 -11.30 -0.72
CA MET A 1 -22.12 -9.99 -0.06
C MET A 1 -20.68 -9.55 -0.23
N GLN A 2 -20.48 -8.40 -0.85
CA GLN A 2 -19.19 -7.98 -1.39
C GLN A 2 -18.16 -7.85 -0.26
N GLN A 3 -17.20 -8.77 -0.21
CA GLN A 3 -16.00 -8.59 0.58
C GLN A 3 -15.30 -7.38 -0.02
N ALA A 4 -15.51 -6.21 0.58
CA ALA A 4 -14.99 -4.93 0.09
C ALA A 4 -13.52 -5.15 -0.28
N SER A 5 -13.22 -4.94 -1.56
CA SER A 5 -12.01 -5.37 -2.23
C SER A 5 -10.79 -4.85 -1.47
N LYS A 6 -10.24 -5.65 -0.54
CA LYS A 6 -8.95 -5.38 0.13
C LYS A 6 -7.77 -5.52 -0.85
N PHE A 7 -8.06 -5.45 -2.15
CA PHE A 7 -7.11 -5.40 -3.24
C PHE A 7 -6.85 -3.95 -3.56
N GLY A 8 -5.57 -3.62 -3.68
CA GLY A 8 -5.13 -2.26 -3.81
C GLY A 8 -3.68 -2.09 -3.39
N ILE A 9 -3.29 -0.84 -3.21
CA ILE A 9 -1.98 -0.47 -2.69
C ILE A 9 -2.11 -0.14 -1.21
N TYR A 10 -1.19 -0.69 -0.42
CA TYR A 10 -1.04 -0.38 0.99
C TYR A 10 0.32 0.27 1.23
N LEU A 11 0.36 1.24 2.13
CA LEU A 11 1.57 1.98 2.51
C LEU A 11 1.92 1.67 3.96
N ASN A 12 3.16 1.25 4.18
CA ASN A 12 3.79 1.28 5.49
C ASN A 12 4.56 2.59 5.65
N ALA A 13 4.03 3.48 6.49
CA ALA A 13 4.61 4.79 6.75
C ALA A 13 5.90 4.72 7.59
N ASN A 14 6.09 3.65 8.37
CA ASN A 14 7.30 3.43 9.17
C ASN A 14 8.48 3.05 8.27
N GLU A 15 8.23 2.24 7.24
CA GLU A 15 9.26 1.72 6.33
C GLU A 15 9.38 2.53 5.02
N ASN A 16 8.45 3.45 4.74
CA ASN A 16 8.27 4.12 3.44
C ASN A 16 8.16 3.10 2.29
N GLN A 17 7.41 2.02 2.53
CA GLN A 17 7.23 0.95 1.56
C GLN A 17 5.78 0.80 1.18
N VAL A 18 5.54 0.48 -0.10
CA VAL A 18 4.21 0.15 -0.60
C VAL A 18 4.16 -1.25 -1.18
N VAL A 19 3.05 -1.92 -0.96
CA VAL A 19 2.80 -3.27 -1.47
C VAL A 19 1.51 -3.29 -2.27
N ARG A 20 1.49 -4.09 -3.33
CA ARG A 20 0.33 -4.30 -4.20
C ARG A 20 -0.34 -5.61 -3.83
N ILE A 21 -1.57 -5.52 -3.35
CA ILE A 21 -2.40 -6.69 -3.04
C ILE A 21 -3.36 -6.92 -4.19
N ASN A 22 -3.12 -7.97 -4.96
CA ASN A 22 -4.00 -8.43 -6.03
C ASN A 22 -4.55 -9.84 -5.77
N SER A 23 -4.20 -10.43 -4.62
CA SER A 23 -4.50 -11.80 -4.25
C SER A 23 -4.85 -11.87 -2.76
N PRO A 24 -5.76 -12.78 -2.35
CA PRO A 24 -6.25 -12.84 -0.96
C PRO A 24 -5.33 -13.58 0.02
N TYR A 25 -4.17 -14.08 -0.44
CA TYR A 25 -3.28 -14.94 0.36
C TYR A 25 -2.55 -14.20 1.49
N TRP A 26 -2.36 -12.89 1.32
CA TRP A 26 -1.82 -12.00 2.34
C TRP A 26 -2.46 -10.64 2.20
N ILE A 27 -3.03 -10.14 3.29
CA ILE A 27 -3.67 -8.83 3.35
C ILE A 27 -2.98 -8.08 4.50
N PRO A 28 -2.40 -6.91 4.22
CA PRO A 28 -1.77 -6.08 5.24
C PRO A 28 -2.79 -5.62 6.29
N GLU A 29 -2.36 -5.53 7.54
CA GLU A 29 -3.19 -5.10 8.66
C GLU A 29 -2.74 -3.74 9.19
N GLU A 30 -3.71 -2.97 9.66
CA GLU A 30 -3.48 -1.72 10.40
C GLU A 30 -2.94 -2.04 11.82
N PRO A 31 -2.15 -1.14 12.44
CA PRO A 31 -1.85 0.23 12.00
C PRO A 31 -0.62 0.34 11.09
N ASP A 32 0.16 -0.72 10.93
CA ASP A 32 1.42 -0.68 10.17
C ASP A 32 1.18 -0.41 8.68
N TRP A 33 0.15 -1.02 8.10
CA TRP A 33 -0.16 -0.89 6.69
C TRP A 33 -1.50 -0.18 6.46
N VAL A 34 -1.43 1.01 5.87
CA VAL A 34 -2.60 1.84 5.59
C VAL A 34 -3.03 1.66 4.14
N PHE A 35 -4.33 1.42 3.91
CA PHE A 35 -4.88 1.32 2.58
C PHE A 35 -4.84 2.67 1.86
N LEU A 36 -4.17 2.72 0.70
CA LEU A 36 -3.93 3.95 -0.04
C LEU A 36 -4.93 4.13 -1.20
N THR A 37 -5.10 3.09 -2.02
CA THR A 37 -5.99 3.12 -3.19
C THR A 37 -6.38 1.71 -3.65
N PRO A 38 -7.62 1.50 -4.17
CA PRO A 38 -8.01 0.24 -4.81
C PRO A 38 -7.36 0.05 -6.20
N GLU A 39 -6.74 1.09 -6.77
CA GLU A 39 -6.09 1.02 -8.08
C GLU A 39 -4.78 0.24 -7.98
N VAL A 40 -4.84 -1.08 -8.13
CA VAL A 40 -3.66 -1.96 -8.04
C VAL A 40 -2.56 -1.56 -9.02
N ASN A 41 -2.90 -1.00 -10.18
CA ASN A 41 -1.93 -0.61 -11.21
C ASN A 41 -1.41 0.81 -11.04
N ALA A 42 -1.68 1.47 -9.91
CA ALA A 42 -1.17 2.81 -9.65
C ALA A 42 0.37 2.84 -9.76
N THR A 43 0.87 3.89 -10.42
CA THR A 43 2.32 4.11 -10.57
C THR A 43 2.91 4.61 -9.26
N LEU A 44 4.22 4.43 -9.07
CA LEU A 44 4.89 4.93 -7.87
C LEU A 44 4.74 6.45 -7.73
N LEU A 45 4.74 7.21 -8.84
CA LEU A 45 4.49 8.65 -8.82
C LEU A 45 3.10 8.98 -8.27
N ALA A 46 2.05 8.32 -8.79
CA ALA A 46 0.69 8.52 -8.31
C ALA A 46 0.51 8.13 -6.84
N ILE A 47 1.19 7.05 -6.41
CA ILE A 47 1.19 6.59 -5.02
C ILE A 47 1.81 7.65 -4.10
N ARG A 48 2.92 8.28 -4.53
CA ARG A 48 3.59 9.34 -3.75
C ARG A 48 2.73 10.59 -3.63
N ASP A 49 2.07 11.01 -4.70
CA ASP A 49 1.11 12.11 -4.66
C ASP A 49 -0.04 11.77 -3.69
N LEU A 50 -0.64 10.59 -3.80
CA LEU A 50 -1.72 10.14 -2.90
C LEU A 50 -1.29 10.07 -1.43
N ALA A 51 -0.08 9.58 -1.16
CA ALA A 51 0.48 9.52 0.19
C ALA A 51 0.65 10.94 0.77
N LYS A 52 1.16 11.87 -0.04
CA LYS A 52 1.29 13.28 0.33
C LYS A 52 -0.07 13.94 0.58
N GLU A 53 -1.05 13.73 -0.29
CA GLU A 53 -2.41 14.27 -0.15
C GLU A 53 -3.10 13.76 1.12
N LYS A 54 -2.86 12.50 1.49
CA LYS A 54 -3.41 11.87 2.70
C LYS A 54 -2.60 12.17 3.97
N GLY A 55 -1.44 12.82 3.85
CA GLY A 55 -0.52 13.04 4.97
C GLY A 55 0.06 11.74 5.55
N LEU A 56 0.19 10.70 4.72
CA LEU A 56 0.69 9.39 5.10
C LEU A 56 2.16 9.24 4.68
N GLY A 57 3.03 8.91 5.63
CA GLY A 57 4.48 8.81 5.41
C GLY A 57 5.19 10.15 5.57
N GLY A 58 6.42 10.13 6.10
CA GLY A 58 7.18 11.35 6.36
C GLY A 58 7.69 12.02 5.09
N ASP A 59 8.36 11.26 4.23
CA ASP A 59 8.87 11.75 2.94
C ASP A 59 8.28 10.92 1.78
N PRO A 60 7.36 11.50 0.98
CA PRO A 60 6.79 10.82 -0.18
C PRO A 60 7.88 10.43 -1.21
N GLY A 61 8.97 11.18 -1.31
CA GLY A 61 10.09 10.87 -2.21
C GLY A 61 10.79 9.55 -1.89
N ALA A 62 10.84 9.20 -0.60
CA ALA A 62 11.44 7.98 -0.08
C ALA A 62 10.56 6.74 -0.27
N ILE A 63 9.29 6.88 -0.69
CA ILE A 63 8.40 5.73 -0.89
C ILE A 63 8.92 4.83 -2.00
N THR A 64 9.07 3.54 -1.71
CA THR A 64 9.55 2.50 -2.63
C THR A 64 8.63 1.27 -2.62
N TRP A 65 8.78 0.39 -3.61
CA TRP A 65 8.06 -0.88 -3.62
C TRP A 65 8.68 -1.85 -2.61
N GLY A 66 7.85 -2.33 -1.68
CA GLY A 66 8.18 -3.41 -0.76
C GLY A 66 7.97 -4.79 -1.38
N THR A 67 8.36 -5.82 -0.63
CA THR A 67 8.16 -7.23 -1.02
C THR A 67 7.12 -7.86 -0.12
N ILE A 68 6.18 -8.61 -0.70
CA ILE A 68 5.21 -9.39 0.08
C ILE A 68 5.93 -10.62 0.63
N PRO A 69 5.83 -10.92 1.94
CA PRO A 69 6.43 -12.12 2.49
C PRO A 69 5.84 -13.37 1.84
N LEU A 70 6.70 -14.25 1.32
CA LEU A 70 6.31 -15.58 0.88
C LEU A 70 5.94 -16.39 2.13
N LYS A 71 4.69 -16.86 2.18
CA LYS A 71 4.27 -17.86 3.17
C LYS A 71 4.86 -19.20 2.72
N ASP A 72 5.78 -19.76 3.51
CA ASP A 72 6.25 -21.15 3.39
C ASP A 72 5.08 -22.12 3.65
#